data_AF-R7G807-F1
#
_entry.id   AF-R7G807-F1
#
_cell.length_a   1.000
_cell.length_b   1.000
_cell.length_c   1.000
_cell.angle_alpha   90.00
_cell.angle_beta   90.00
_cell.angle_gamma   90.00
#
_symmetry.space_group_name_H-M   'P 1'
#
loop_
_entity.id
_entity.type
_entity.pdbx_description
1 polymer ?
#
loop_
_entity_poly.entity_id
_entity_poly.type
_entity_poly.pdbx_seq_one_letter_code
_entity_poly.pdbx_strand_id
1 'polypeptide(L)'
;MNKLEVYDFRGQKVTDSRIVAEMVGMQHKDLLEKVRYYTSILEGGKLRSHDFFIPSEYKSKQNKTLPCYLLTKKGCEMVANKLWIYS
;
A
#
# COMPACT_ATOMS: atom_id res chain seq x y z
N MET A 1 7.52 -15.43 -10.53
CA MET A 1 8.31 -15.27 -9.29
C MET A 1 8.44 -13.79 -9.01
N ASN A 2 7.59 -13.22 -8.15
CA ASN A 2 7.72 -11.82 -7.77
C ASN A 2 8.76 -11.72 -6.66
N LYS A 3 9.90 -11.14 -7.02
CA LYS A 3 10.96 -10.76 -6.10
C LYS A 3 10.34 -9.70 -5.19
N LEU A 4 10.38 -9.90 -3.88
CA LEU A 4 9.95 -8.88 -2.92
C LEU A 4 10.90 -7.69 -3.06
N GLU A 5 10.52 -6.71 -3.87
CA GLU A 5 11.24 -5.45 -4.00
C GLU A 5 10.84 -4.57 -2.81
N VAL A 6 11.61 -4.71 -1.74
CA VAL A 6 11.57 -3.80 -0.60
C VAL A 6 12.44 -2.60 -0.96
N TYR A 7 11.83 -1.43 -1.05
CA TYR A 7 12.53 -0.18 -1.31
C TYR A 7 12.87 0.50 0.01
N ASP A 8 14.04 1.11 0.09
CA ASP A 8 14.36 2.05 1.17
C ASP A 8 13.87 3.45 0.77
N PHE A 9 12.79 3.91 1.39
CA PHE A 9 12.29 5.27 1.23
C PHE A 9 12.56 6.05 2.50
N ARG A 10 13.51 7.01 2.45
CA ARG A 10 13.90 7.86 3.59
C ARG A 10 14.30 7.06 4.85
N GLY A 11 15.01 5.95 4.66
CA GLY A 11 15.43 5.05 5.75
C GLY A 11 14.32 4.14 6.29
N GLN A 12 13.17 4.07 5.62
CA GLN A 12 12.10 3.14 5.94
C GLN A 12 11.93 2.11 4.83
N LYS A 13 11.83 0.85 5.23
CA LYS A 13 11.49 -0.25 4.33
C LYS A 13 10.03 -0.14 3.91
N VAL A 14 9.81 0.05 2.62
CA VAL A 14 8.48 0.17 2.02
C VAL A 14 8.31 -0.83 0.87
N THR A 15 7.07 -1.20 0.59
CA THR A 15 6.71 -2.15 -0.45
C THR A 15 5.67 -1.53 -1.38
N ASP A 16 5.83 -1.71 -2.69
CA ASP A 16 4.87 -1.21 -3.68
C ASP A 16 3.50 -1.87 -3.50
N SER A 17 2.42 -1.08 -3.55
CA SER A 17 1.06 -1.56 -3.39
C SER A 17 0.67 -2.65 -4.39
N ARG A 18 1.27 -2.70 -5.58
CA ARG A 18 1.06 -3.80 -6.54
C ARG A 18 1.57 -5.13 -6.00
N ILE A 19 2.76 -5.13 -5.41
CA ILE A 19 3.36 -6.32 -4.78
C ILE A 19 2.54 -6.72 -3.56
N VAL A 20 2.15 -5.75 -2.72
CA VAL A 20 1.32 -6.05 -1.53
C VAL A 20 -0.03 -6.65 -1.95
N ALA A 21 -0.66 -6.14 -3.01
CA ALA A 21 -1.91 -6.69 -3.52
C ALA A 21 -1.78 -8.15 -3.93
N GLU A 22 -0.69 -8.50 -4.62
CA GLU A 22 -0.37 -9.89 -4.97
C GLU A 22 -0.10 -10.76 -3.75
N MET A 23 0.66 -10.25 -2.76
CA MET A 23 0.97 -10.97 -1.52
C MET A 23 -0.28 -11.31 -0.70
N VAL A 24 -1.27 -10.42 -0.70
CA VAL A 24 -2.54 -10.62 0.01
C VAL A 24 -3.61 -11.29 -0.86
N GLY A 25 -3.29 -11.63 -2.11
CA GLY A 25 -4.22 -12.29 -3.04
C GLY A 25 -5.42 -11.43 -3.45
N MET A 26 -5.27 -10.12 -3.56
CA MET A 26 -6.36 -9.20 -3.94
C MET A 26 -6.03 -8.36 -5.16
N GLN A 27 -7.06 -7.81 -5.83
CA GLN A 27 -6.83 -6.91 -6.95
C GLN A 27 -6.21 -5.60 -6.46
N HIS A 28 -5.24 -5.06 -7.22
CA HIS A 28 -4.58 -3.80 -6.89
C HIS A 28 -5.57 -2.64 -6.71
N LYS A 29 -6.63 -2.60 -7.51
CA LYS A 29 -7.70 -1.60 -7.40
C LYS A 29 -8.39 -1.63 -6.02
N ASP A 30 -8.66 -2.83 -5.50
CA ASP A 30 -9.37 -3.04 -4.22
C ASP A 30 -8.45 -2.65 -3.06
N LEU A 31 -7.16 -2.95 -3.18
CA LEU A 31 -6.15 -2.48 -2.23
C LEU A 31 -6.08 -0.94 -2.22
N LEU A 32 -6.05 -0.29 -3.39
CA LEU A 32 -6.01 1.17 -3.47
C LEU A 32 -7.26 1.81 -2.83
N GLU A 33 -8.43 1.19 -2.98
CA GLU A 33 -9.66 1.63 -2.32
C GLU A 33 -9.55 1.50 -0.80
N LYS A 34 -9.04 0.37 -0.28
CA LYS A 34 -8.77 0.21 1.16
C LYS A 34 -7.77 1.23 1.69
N VAL A 35 -6.68 1.47 0.94
CA VAL A 35 -5.67 2.47 1.31
C VAL A 35 -6.32 3.86 1.42
N ARG A 36 -7.12 4.27 0.42
CA ARG A 36 -7.85 5.56 0.48
C ARG A 36 -8.79 5.63 1.68
N TYR A 37 -9.53 4.55 1.95
CA TYR A 37 -10.42 4.47 3.10
C TYR A 37 -9.66 4.60 4.42
N TYR A 38 -8.58 3.85 4.61
CA TYR A 38 -7.74 3.97 5.81
C TYR A 38 -7.11 5.35 5.94
N THR A 39 -6.61 5.92 4.85
CA THR A 39 -6.10 7.30 4.83
C THR A 39 -7.16 8.28 5.32
N SER A 40 -8.42 8.19 4.85
CA SER A 40 -9.50 9.06 5.32
C SER A 40 -9.82 8.91 6.82
N ILE A 41 -9.74 7.69 7.36
CA ILE A 41 -9.93 7.45 8.80
C ILE A 41 -8.77 8.04 9.60
N LEU A 42 -7.54 7.84 9.13
CA LEU A 42 -6.32 8.30 9.80
C LEU A 42 -6.23 9.83 9.80
N GLU A 43 -6.60 10.47 8.70
CA GLU A 43 -6.67 11.94 8.59
C GLU A 43 -7.69 12.55 9.56
N GLY A 44 -8.76 11.84 9.89
CA GLY A 44 -9.70 12.24 10.94
C GLY A 44 -9.19 12.01 12.38
N GLY A 45 -8.02 11.37 12.55
CA GLY A 45 -7.44 11.01 13.84
C GLY A 45 -6.14 11.75 14.18
N LYS A 46 -5.44 11.26 15.21
CA LYS A 46 -4.11 11.76 15.60
C LYS A 46 -2.95 11.14 14.80
N LEU A 47 -3.24 10.14 13.97
CA LEU A 47 -2.23 9.38 13.23
C LEU A 47 -2.04 9.98 11.84
N ARG A 48 -0.79 10.14 11.40
CA ARG A 48 -0.52 10.64 10.05
C ARG A 48 -0.61 9.48 9.06
N SER A 49 -1.50 9.58 8.07
CA SER A 49 -1.66 8.60 6.99
C SER A 49 -0.33 8.27 6.29
N HIS A 50 0.55 9.27 6.13
CA HIS A 50 1.88 9.13 5.53
C HIS A 50 2.83 8.19 6.29
N ASP A 51 2.58 7.88 7.57
CA ASP A 51 3.38 6.90 8.32
C ASP A 51 3.04 5.44 7.91
N PHE A 52 1.93 5.25 7.21
CA PHE A 52 1.41 3.96 6.77
C PHE A 52 1.44 3.82 5.25
N PHE A 53 0.96 4.86 4.56
CA PHE A 53 0.75 4.88 3.11
C PHE A 53 1.39 6.13 2.52
N ILE A 54 2.42 5.92 1.69
CA ILE A 54 3.14 7.00 1.03
C ILE A 54 2.67 7.06 -0.42
N PRO A 55 2.08 8.17 -0.89
CA PRO A 55 1.69 8.31 -2.30
C PRO A 55 2.90 8.15 -3.22
N SER A 56 2.72 7.41 -4.31
CA SER A 56 3.76 7.18 -5.32
C SER A 56 3.13 7.00 -6.69
N GLU A 57 3.95 6.82 -7.71
CA GLU A 57 3.51 6.71 -9.09
C GLU A 57 4.36 5.69 -9.84
N TYR A 58 3.76 5.01 -10.82
CA TYR A 58 4.48 4.10 -11.70
C TYR A 58 4.15 4.38 -13.16
N LYS A 59 5.11 4.13 -14.05
CA LYS A 59 4.87 4.17 -15.49
C LYS A 59 4.30 2.83 -15.95
N SER A 60 3.12 2.89 -16.55
CA SER A 60 2.53 1.75 -17.25
C SER A 60 3.25 1.43 -18.55
N LYS A 61 2.97 0.25 -19.12
CA LYS A 61 3.47 -0.16 -20.45
C LYS A 61 3.09 0.81 -21.58
N GLN A 62 2.03 1.61 -21.38
CA GLN A 62 1.60 2.65 -22.32
C GLN A 62 2.29 4.00 -22.07
N ASN A 63 3.37 4.02 -21.27
CA ASN A 63 4.08 5.23 -20.83
C ASN A 63 3.19 6.26 -20.09
N LYS A 64 2.04 5.81 -19.58
CA LYS A 64 1.18 6.62 -18.71
C LYS A 64 1.60 6.48 -17.26
N THR A 65 1.73 7.60 -16.57
CA THR A 65 1.92 7.65 -15.13
C THR A 65 0.61 7.32 -14.43
N LEU A 66 0.62 6.29 -13.59
CA LEU A 66 -0.53 5.84 -12.83
C LEU A 66 -0.22 5.91 -11.32
N PRO A 67 -1.20 6.28 -10.49
CA PRO A 67 -1.00 6.37 -9.05
C PRO A 67 -0.79 4.99 -8.44
N CYS A 68 0.16 4.90 -7.51
CA CYS A 68 0.33 3.78 -6.60
C CYS A 68 0.64 4.29 -5.19
N TYR A 69 0.93 3.37 -4.27
CA TYR A 69 1.31 3.71 -2.91
C TYR A 69 2.47 2.82 -2.49
N LEU A 70 3.38 3.37 -1.71
CA LEU A 70 4.40 2.62 -0.99
C LEU A 70 3.87 2.38 0.41
N LEU A 71 3.70 1.11 0.77
CA LEU A 71 3.23 0.70 2.09
C LEU A 71 4.44 0.49 2.99
N THR A 72 4.44 1.15 4.14
CA THR A 72 5.41 0.85 5.21
C THR A 72 5.07 -0.50 5.82
N LYS A 73 5.97 -1.05 6.64
CA LYS A 73 5.68 -2.27 7.43
C LYS A 73 4.34 -2.16 8.20
N LYS A 74 4.07 -1.00 8.81
CA LYS A 74 2.82 -0.73 9.53
C LYS A 74 1.61 -0.68 8.60
N GLY A 75 1.76 -0.10 7.40
CA GLY A 75 0.72 -0.09 6.38
C GLY A 75 0.37 -1.51 5.90
N CYS A 76 1.38 -2.36 5.69
CA CYS A 76 1.17 -3.77 5.36
C CYS A 76 0.43 -4.51 6.48
N GLU A 77 0.84 -4.33 7.74
CA GLU A 77 0.17 -4.94 8.90
C GLU A 77 -1.31 -4.49 9.00
N MET A 78 -1.60 -3.21 8.78
CA MET A 78 -2.96 -2.67 8.78
C MET A 78 -3.84 -3.28 7.69
N VAL A 79 -3.30 -3.45 6.48
CA VAL A 79 -4.01 -4.11 5.37
C VAL A 79 -4.22 -5.60 5.66
N ALA A 80 -3.20 -6.28 6.18
CA ALA A 80 -3.24 -7.70 6.48
C ALA A 80 -4.21 -8.04 7.62
N ASN A 81 -4.25 -7.24 8.69
CA ASN A 81 -5.04 -7.53 9.90
C ASN A 81 -6.56 -7.64 9.66
N LYS A 82 -7.12 -7.04 8.60
CA LYS A 82 -8.54 -7.24 8.25
C LYS A 82 -8.84 -8.54 7.50
N LEU A 83 -7.84 -9.22 6.93
CA LEU A 83 -8.04 -10.45 6.16
C LEU A 83 -8.38 -11.64 7.07
N TRP A 84 -7.89 -11.65 8.31
CA TRP A 84 -8.05 -12.76 9.25
C TRP A 84 -9.42 -12.79 9.96
N ILE A 85 -10.19 -11.69 9.90
CA ILE A 85 -11.46 -11.57 10.63
C ILE A 85 -12.65 -12.15 9.82
N TYR A 86 -12.42 -12.56 8.56
CA TYR A 86 -13.44 -13.16 7.69
C TYR A 86 -13.06 -14.58 7.22
N SER A 87 -12.21 -15.29 7.97
CA SER A 87 -11.90 -16.71 7.73
C SER A 87 -12.87 -17.64 8.43
#